data_AF-A0A5M3N4T2-F1
#
_entry.id   AF-A0A5M3N4T2-F1
#
_cell.length_a   1.000
_cell.length_b   1.000
_cell.length_c   1.000
_cell.angle_alpha   90.00
_cell.angle_beta   90.00
_cell.angle_gamma   90.00
#
_symmetry.space_group_name_H-M   'P 1'
#
loop_
_entity.id
_entity.type
_entity.pdbx_description
1 polymer ?
#
loop_
_entity_poly.entity_id
_entity_poly.type
_entity_poly.pdbx_seq_one_letter_code
_entity_poly.pdbx_strand_id
1 'polypeptide(L)'
;LYALVDEYFAEVAREYLQDILFRSSNDSALAISLPKCYKKYEDGASRADRMLNYINRLYVRREIDEGRGWVYVEDIVDKAVLERARLEQGKSLNSADVQQQLEAWKEGELHRRGFDQEQSDDEEEMAKRKCVAEKRAEAGSKLGAVVPIKSMALRRFRMEVGEPLL
;
A
#
# COMPACT_ATOMS: atom_id res chain seq x y z
N LEU A 1 17.97 0.87 3.01
CA LEU A 1 17.23 2.06 3.51
C LEU A 1 15.73 1.81 3.57
N TYR A 2 15.07 1.46 2.46
CA TYR A 2 13.62 1.20 2.45
C TYR A 2 13.18 0.16 3.50
N ALA A 3 13.87 -0.98 3.59
CA ALA A 3 13.60 -2.00 4.62
C ALA A 3 13.83 -1.50 6.07
N LEU A 4 14.84 -0.65 6.30
CA LEU A 4 15.10 -0.07 7.62
C LEU A 4 13.98 0.88 8.04
N VAL A 5 13.42 1.63 7.09
CA VAL A 5 12.26 2.50 7.33
C VAL A 5 11.02 1.67 7.65
N ASP A 6 10.83 0.54 6.96
CA ASP A 6 9.74 -0.39 7.22
C ASP A 6 9.82 -1.03 8.62
N GLU A 7 11.02 -1.43 9.04
CA GLU A 7 11.29 -1.94 10.38
C GLU A 7 11.06 -0.88 11.46
N TYR A 8 11.57 0.35 11.24
CA TYR A 8 11.32 1.48 12.13
C TYR A 8 9.82 1.76 12.32
N PHE A 9 9.02 1.78 11.26
CA PHE A 9 7.58 1.97 11.39
C PHE A 9 6.89 0.81 12.10
N ALA A 10 7.39 -0.42 11.95
CA ALA A 10 6.89 -1.57 12.70
C ALA A 10 7.16 -1.41 14.21
N GLU A 11 8.37 -1.01 14.60
CA GLU A 11 8.73 -0.75 15.99
C GLU A 11 7.87 0.36 16.60
N VAL A 12 7.76 1.49 15.91
CA VAL A 12 6.91 2.62 16.36
C VAL A 12 5.46 2.18 16.51
N ALA A 13 4.91 1.42 15.56
CA ALA A 13 3.54 0.92 15.66
C ALA A 13 3.33 0.00 16.88
N ARG A 14 4.32 -0.85 17.22
CA ARG A 14 4.29 -1.68 18.44
C ARG A 14 4.33 -0.85 19.71
N GLU A 15 5.13 0.22 19.76
CA GLU A 15 5.13 1.15 20.90
C GLU A 15 3.75 1.80 21.08
N TYR A 16 3.10 2.20 19.98
CA TYR A 16 1.73 2.73 20.03
C TYR A 16 0.73 1.68 20.56
N LEU A 17 0.83 0.42 20.13
CA LEU A 17 -0.03 -0.64 20.66
C LEU A 17 0.16 -0.78 22.18
N GLN A 18 1.39 -0.79 22.66
CA GLN A 18 1.69 -0.89 24.10
C GLN A 18 1.14 0.30 24.90
N ASP A 19 1.31 1.53 24.41
CA ASP A 19 0.78 2.74 25.05
C ASP A 19 -0.77 2.72 25.08
N ILE A 20 -1.41 2.24 24.00
CA ILE A 20 -2.86 2.08 23.95
C ILE A 20 -3.30 1.08 25.02
N LEU A 21 -2.71 -0.12 25.06
CA LEU A 21 -3.08 -1.18 26.01
C LEU A 21 -2.86 -0.76 27.46
N PHE A 22 -1.80 0.00 27.75
CA PHE A 22 -1.55 0.52 29.09
C PHE A 22 -2.61 1.55 29.53
N ARG A 23 -3.10 2.39 28.61
CA ARG A 23 -4.08 3.44 28.90
C ARG A 23 -5.52 2.96 28.88
N SER A 24 -5.84 1.95 28.07
CA SER A 24 -7.20 1.43 27.93
C SER A 24 -7.47 0.34 28.95
N SER A 25 -8.06 0.70 30.08
CA SER A 25 -8.52 -0.28 31.08
C SER A 25 -9.80 -1.01 30.68
N ASN A 26 -10.57 -0.49 29.71
CA ASN A 26 -11.84 -1.04 29.20
C ASN A 26 -11.97 -0.84 27.68
N ASP A 27 -12.77 -1.67 27.01
CA ASP A 27 -13.04 -1.62 25.56
C ASP A 27 -13.62 -0.27 25.09
N SER A 28 -14.44 0.38 25.93
CA SER A 28 -15.00 1.70 25.63
C SER A 28 -13.92 2.79 25.59
N ALA A 29 -12.90 2.69 26.45
CA ALA A 29 -11.76 3.60 26.43
C ALA A 29 -10.89 3.37 25.19
N LEU A 30 -10.71 2.11 24.79
CA LEU A 30 -9.99 1.71 23.57
C LEU A 30 -10.63 2.30 22.31
N ALA A 31 -11.96 2.19 22.18
CA ALA A 31 -12.70 2.73 21.03
C ALA A 31 -12.52 4.25 20.87
N ILE A 32 -12.33 4.99 21.98
CA ILE A 32 -12.12 6.44 21.97
C ILE A 32 -10.65 6.81 21.73
N SER A 33 -9.71 6.02 22.25
CA SER A 33 -8.27 6.30 22.14
C SER A 33 -7.69 5.90 20.80
N LEU A 34 -8.16 4.80 20.20
CA LEU A 34 -7.60 4.24 18.97
C LEU A 34 -7.63 5.24 17.79
N PRO A 35 -8.74 5.93 17.47
CA PRO A 35 -8.77 6.91 16.38
C PRO A 35 -7.81 8.08 16.61
N LYS A 36 -7.63 8.51 17.87
CA LYS A 36 -6.70 9.59 18.22
C LYS A 36 -5.25 9.16 18.02
N CYS A 37 -4.93 7.93 18.39
CA CYS A 37 -3.60 7.35 18.22
C CYS A 37 -3.29 7.14 16.73
N TYR A 38 -4.24 6.58 15.98
CA TYR A 38 -4.14 6.45 14.52
C TYR A 38 -3.86 7.79 13.86
N LYS A 39 -4.60 8.85 14.21
CA LYS A 39 -4.40 10.19 13.64
C LYS A 39 -3.00 10.74 13.93
N LYS A 40 -2.50 10.60 15.16
CA LYS A 40 -1.13 11.00 15.51
C LYS A 40 -0.08 10.25 14.70
N TYR A 41 -0.27 8.93 14.55
CA TYR A 41 0.62 8.09 13.76
C TYR A 41 0.57 8.48 12.27
N GLU A 42 -0.62 8.68 11.70
CA GLU A 42 -0.80 9.12 10.31
C GLU A 42 -0.15 10.49 10.06
N ASP A 43 -0.29 11.44 10.97
CA ASP A 43 0.33 12.76 10.88
C ASP A 43 1.87 12.63 10.89
N GLY A 44 2.42 11.77 11.74
CA GLY A 44 3.84 11.44 11.77
C GLY A 44 4.33 10.80 10.46
N ALA A 45 3.60 9.80 9.97
CA ALA A 45 3.87 9.15 8.68
C ALA A 45 3.83 10.15 7.52
N SER A 46 2.87 11.07 7.51
CA SER A 46 2.75 12.11 6.49
C SER A 46 3.94 13.09 6.50
N ARG A 47 4.53 13.35 7.67
CA ARG A 47 5.76 14.17 7.77
C ARG A 47 6.98 13.41 7.29
N ALA A 48 7.12 12.14 7.69
CA ALA A 48 8.21 11.28 7.25
C ALA A 48 8.18 11.08 5.72
N ASP A 49 7.00 10.91 5.13
CA ASP A 49 6.80 10.81 3.69
C ASP A 49 7.30 12.07 2.93
N ARG A 50 7.03 13.26 3.48
CA ARG A 50 7.55 14.53 2.92
C ARG A 50 9.07 14.63 3.01
N MET A 51 9.66 14.20 4.14
CA MET A 51 11.12 14.23 4.35
C MET A 51 11.85 13.23 3.45
N LEU A 52 11.28 12.03 3.29
CA LEU A 52 11.85 10.93 2.54
C LEU A 52 11.27 10.81 1.12
N ASN A 53 10.65 11.87 0.61
CA ASN A 53 10.02 11.89 -0.71
C ASN A 53 10.99 11.55 -1.85
N TYR A 54 12.30 11.75 -1.63
CA TYR A 54 13.34 11.33 -2.58
C TYR A 54 13.32 9.80 -2.82
N ILE A 55 13.10 9.00 -1.77
CA ILE A 55 12.97 7.54 -1.88
C ILE A 55 11.73 7.18 -2.69
N ASN A 56 10.61 7.86 -2.44
CA ASN A 56 9.39 7.65 -3.22
C ASN A 56 9.61 7.91 -4.71
N ARG A 57 10.35 8.99 -5.04
CA ARG A 57 10.57 9.41 -6.43
C ARG A 57 11.54 8.52 -7.20
N LEU A 58 12.61 8.04 -6.58
CA LEU A 58 13.68 7.33 -7.27
C LEU A 58 13.63 5.82 -7.09
N TYR A 59 13.38 5.37 -5.87
CA TYR A 59 13.34 3.94 -5.56
C TYR A 59 11.94 3.41 -5.81
N VAL A 60 10.93 3.88 -5.06
CA VAL A 60 9.58 3.30 -5.12
C VAL A 60 8.99 3.37 -6.52
N ARG A 61 9.11 4.51 -7.21
CA ARG A 61 8.62 4.65 -8.60
C ARG A 61 9.24 3.59 -9.52
N ARG A 62 10.56 3.42 -9.48
CA ARG A 62 11.27 2.44 -10.29
C ARG A 62 10.82 1.02 -9.97
N GLU A 63 10.68 0.68 -8.69
CA GLU A 63 10.26 -0.66 -8.26
C GLU A 63 8.81 -0.98 -8.67
N ILE A 64 7.92 0.03 -8.63
CA ILE A 64 6.55 -0.08 -9.14
C ILE A 64 6.56 -0.30 -10.66
N ASP A 65 7.39 0.44 -11.40
CA ASP A 65 7.54 0.29 -12.84
C ASP A 65 8.09 -1.10 -13.21
N GLU A 66 8.96 -1.67 -12.36
CA GLU A 66 9.46 -3.05 -12.47
C GLU A 66 8.48 -4.12 -11.95
N GLY A 67 7.26 -3.75 -11.56
CA GLY A 67 6.19 -4.68 -11.19
C GLY A 67 6.24 -5.22 -9.76
N ARG A 68 7.01 -4.58 -8.87
CA ARG A 68 7.11 -4.94 -7.43
C ARG A 68 6.21 -4.08 -6.52
N GLY A 69 5.18 -3.48 -7.12
CA GLY A 69 4.21 -2.63 -6.43
C GLY A 69 3.28 -3.39 -5.49
N TRP A 70 2.16 -2.76 -5.12
CA TRP A 70 1.09 -3.42 -4.34
C TRP A 70 0.37 -4.53 -5.11
N VAL A 71 0.53 -4.55 -6.43
CA VAL A 71 0.18 -5.66 -7.31
C VAL A 71 1.45 -6.18 -7.96
N TYR A 72 1.73 -7.46 -7.78
CA TYR A 72 2.88 -8.11 -8.40
C TYR A 72 2.51 -8.60 -9.80
N VAL A 73 3.43 -8.43 -10.75
CA VAL A 73 3.30 -9.03 -12.09
C VAL A 73 3.18 -10.55 -12.00
N GLU A 74 3.88 -11.15 -11.03
CA GLU A 74 3.88 -12.60 -10.78
C GLU A 74 2.54 -13.15 -10.28
N ASP A 75 1.70 -12.29 -9.69
CA ASP A 75 0.37 -12.67 -9.21
C ASP A 75 -0.70 -12.56 -10.34
N ILE A 76 -0.39 -11.85 -11.43
CA ILE A 76 -1.32 -11.60 -12.54
C ILE A 76 -1.03 -12.48 -13.74
N VAL A 77 0.25 -12.53 -14.14
CA VAL A 77 0.67 -13.30 -15.31
C VAL A 77 0.99 -14.70 -14.83
N ASP A 78 0.31 -15.69 -15.41
CA ASP A 78 0.52 -17.10 -15.09
C ASP A 78 2.03 -17.41 -15.12
N LYS A 79 2.56 -18.04 -14.07
CA LYS A 79 4.02 -18.24 -13.92
C LYS A 79 4.63 -18.94 -15.13
N ALA A 80 3.84 -19.80 -15.80
CA ALA A 80 4.23 -20.47 -17.04
C ALA A 80 4.43 -19.51 -18.22
N VAL A 81 3.69 -18.41 -18.32
CA VAL A 81 3.82 -17.39 -19.37
C VAL A 81 5.03 -16.49 -19.11
N LEU A 82 5.27 -16.12 -17.84
CA LEU A 82 6.48 -15.39 -17.44
C LEU A 82 7.75 -16.21 -17.66
N GLU A 83 7.73 -17.50 -17.31
CA GLU A 83 8.86 -18.40 -17.53
C GLU A 83 9.11 -18.66 -19.02
N ARG A 84 8.06 -18.81 -19.85
CA ARG A 84 8.21 -18.90 -21.31
C ARG A 84 8.84 -17.64 -21.91
N ALA A 85 8.42 -16.46 -21.47
CA ALA A 85 9.00 -15.20 -21.93
C ALA A 85 10.45 -14.99 -21.44
N ARG A 86 10.83 -15.55 -20.28
CA ARG A 86 12.22 -15.55 -19.79
C ARG A 86 13.11 -16.54 -20.55
N LEU A 87 12.56 -17.70 -20.94
CA LEU A 87 13.25 -18.75 -21.69
C LEU A 87 13.44 -18.39 -23.17
N GLU A 88 12.47 -17.70 -23.77
CA GLU A 88 12.56 -17.12 -25.11
C GLU A 88 13.36 -15.80 -25.08
N GLN A 89 14.65 -15.88 -24.75
CA GLN A 89 15.58 -14.75 -24.78
C GLN A 89 15.58 -14.06 -26.17
N GLY A 90 14.78 -13.02 -26.35
CA GLY A 90 14.84 -12.17 -27.56
C GLY A 90 13.54 -11.47 -27.98
N LYS A 91 12.37 -11.95 -27.56
CA LYS A 91 11.12 -11.18 -27.69
C LYS A 91 10.68 -10.76 -26.29
N SER A 92 11.08 -9.54 -25.91
CA SER A 92 10.43 -8.86 -24.79
C SER A 92 8.92 -9.02 -24.99
N LEU A 93 8.22 -9.59 -24.02
CA LEU A 93 6.80 -9.28 -23.85
C LEU A 93 6.69 -7.76 -24.02
N ASN A 94 5.81 -7.28 -24.91
CA ASN A 94 5.67 -5.85 -25.10
C ASN A 94 5.40 -5.25 -23.72
N SER A 95 6.30 -4.41 -23.21
CA SER A 95 6.16 -3.80 -21.88
C SER A 95 4.80 -3.11 -21.74
N ALA A 96 4.25 -2.63 -22.85
CA ALA A 96 2.92 -2.04 -22.95
C ALA A 96 1.78 -3.03 -22.70
N ASP A 97 1.84 -4.25 -23.25
CA ASP A 97 0.78 -5.26 -23.09
C ASP A 97 0.73 -5.74 -21.63
N VAL A 98 1.89 -5.90 -20.99
CA VAL A 98 1.99 -6.24 -19.56
C VAL A 98 1.46 -5.10 -18.68
N GLN A 99 1.77 -3.85 -19.01
CA GLN A 99 1.24 -2.68 -18.30
C GLN A 99 -0.28 -2.55 -18.44
N GLN A 100 -0.82 -2.77 -19.63
CA GLN A 100 -2.27 -2.73 -19.86
C GLN A 100 -3.01 -3.82 -19.07
N GLN A 101 -2.45 -5.04 -19.02
CA GLN A 101 -3.00 -6.12 -18.20
C GLN A 101 -2.91 -5.81 -16.70
N LEU A 102 -1.80 -5.24 -16.24
CA LEU A 102 -1.65 -4.75 -14.86
C LEU A 102 -2.69 -3.71 -14.50
N GLU A 103 -2.94 -2.74 -15.38
CA GLU A 103 -3.93 -1.68 -15.16
C GLU A 103 -5.35 -2.23 -15.10
N ALA A 104 -5.71 -3.11 -16.04
CA ALA A 104 -7.01 -3.78 -16.03
C ALA A 104 -7.22 -4.62 -14.76
N TRP A 105 -6.17 -5.32 -14.31
CA TRP A 105 -6.24 -6.08 -13.06
C TRP A 105 -6.38 -5.18 -11.83
N LYS A 106 -5.61 -4.08 -11.77
CA LYS A 106 -5.73 -3.07 -10.71
C LYS A 106 -7.15 -2.51 -10.64
N GLU A 107 -7.75 -2.20 -11.78
CA GLU A 107 -9.13 -1.70 -11.86
C GLU A 107 -10.13 -2.74 -11.34
N GLY A 108 -9.99 -4.02 -11.75
CA GLY A 108 -10.81 -5.11 -11.21
C GLY A 108 -10.64 -5.34 -9.70
N GLU A 109 -9.42 -5.20 -9.17
CA GLU A 109 -9.14 -5.30 -7.74
C GLU A 109 -9.70 -4.11 -6.94
N LEU A 110 -9.60 -2.90 -7.48
CA LEU A 110 -10.22 -1.72 -6.89
C LEU A 110 -11.74 -1.85 -6.86
N HIS A 111 -12.34 -2.37 -7.95
CA HIS A 111 -13.76 -2.63 -8.01
C HIS A 111 -14.20 -3.67 -6.96
N ARG A 112 -13.45 -4.78 -6.81
CA ARG A 112 -13.67 -5.75 -5.73
C ARG A 112 -13.62 -5.13 -4.32
N ARG A 113 -12.85 -4.06 -4.14
CA ARG A 113 -12.71 -3.31 -2.88
C ARG A 113 -13.74 -2.18 -2.72
N GLY A 114 -14.73 -2.10 -3.61
CA GLY A 114 -15.84 -1.14 -3.55
C GLY A 114 -15.52 0.22 -4.20
N PHE A 115 -14.53 0.30 -5.08
CA PHE A 115 -14.37 1.46 -5.96
C PHE A 115 -15.30 1.30 -7.17
N ASP A 116 -16.37 2.09 -7.21
CA ASP A 116 -17.29 2.12 -8.34
C ASP A 116 -16.99 3.32 -9.23
N GLN A 117 -16.72 3.04 -10.50
CA GLN A 117 -16.37 4.05 -11.50
C GLN A 117 -17.59 4.86 -11.95
N GLU A 118 -18.79 4.33 -11.75
CA GLU A 118 -20.07 4.90 -12.20
C GLU A 118 -20.68 5.92 -11.23
N GLN A 119 -20.04 6.19 -10.09
CA GLN A 119 -20.64 7.01 -9.03
C GLN A 119 -20.45 8.53 -9.19
N SER A 120 -19.71 9.01 -10.19
CA SER A 120 -19.60 10.45 -10.48
C SER A 120 -19.24 10.73 -11.94
N ASP A 121 -19.94 11.69 -12.56
CA ASP A 121 -19.71 12.11 -13.96
C ASP A 121 -18.52 13.08 -14.12
N ASP A 122 -18.04 13.66 -13.02
CA ASP A 122 -16.92 14.61 -13.01
C ASP A 122 -15.55 13.91 -12.99
N GLU A 123 -14.77 14.08 -14.07
CA GLU A 123 -13.45 13.44 -14.24
C GLU A 123 -12.46 13.75 -13.10
N GLU A 124 -12.48 14.98 -12.57
CA GLU A 124 -11.57 15.40 -11.50
C GLU A 124 -11.91 14.71 -10.17
N GLU A 125 -13.20 14.56 -9.86
CA GLU A 125 -13.66 13.87 -8.67
C GLU A 125 -13.32 12.37 -8.77
N MET A 126 -13.54 11.78 -9.94
CA MET A 126 -13.17 10.41 -10.25
C MET A 126 -11.68 10.14 -10.05
N ALA A 127 -10.80 11.03 -10.55
CA ALA A 127 -9.36 10.90 -10.36
C ALA A 127 -8.96 10.99 -8.88
N LYS A 128 -9.58 11.89 -8.10
CA LYS A 128 -9.34 11.99 -6.65
C LYS A 128 -9.77 10.72 -5.92
N ARG A 129 -10.93 10.17 -6.25
CA ARG A 129 -11.44 8.92 -5.65
C ARG A 129 -10.55 7.73 -5.99
N LYS A 130 -10.11 7.59 -7.24
CA LYS A 130 -9.16 6.55 -7.66
C LYS A 130 -7.84 6.66 -6.89
N CYS A 131 -7.29 7.86 -6.78
CA CYS A 131 -6.06 8.12 -6.00
C CYS A 131 -6.22 7.72 -4.52
N VAL A 132 -7.37 8.00 -3.90
CA VAL A 132 -7.66 7.57 -2.52
C VAL A 132 -7.80 6.05 -2.43
N ALA A 133 -8.48 5.42 -3.39
CA ALA A 133 -8.67 3.98 -3.42
C ALA A 133 -7.33 3.24 -3.59
N GLU A 134 -6.46 3.71 -4.48
CA GLU A 134 -5.11 3.17 -4.68
C GLU A 134 -4.26 3.28 -3.40
N LYS A 135 -4.26 4.45 -2.74
CA LYS A 135 -3.55 4.62 -1.45
C LYS A 135 -4.03 3.65 -0.38
N ARG A 136 -5.35 3.38 -0.33
CA ARG A 136 -5.93 2.38 0.57
C ARG A 136 -5.50 0.97 0.18
N ALA A 137 -5.48 0.66 -1.11
CA ALA A 137 -5.04 -0.64 -1.62
C ALA A 137 -3.56 -0.90 -1.31
N GLU A 138 -2.71 0.10 -1.46
CA GLU A 138 -1.28 0.07 -1.09
C GLU A 138 -1.08 -0.17 0.40
N ALA A 139 -1.81 0.56 1.27
CA ALA A 139 -1.77 0.34 2.72
C ALA A 139 -2.31 -1.04 3.12
N GLY A 140 -3.22 -1.60 2.33
CA GLY A 140 -3.74 -2.96 2.49
C GLY A 140 -2.93 -4.06 1.79
N SER A 141 -1.76 -3.74 1.22
CA SER A 141 -0.92 -4.72 0.52
C SER A 141 -0.23 -5.70 1.48
N LYS A 142 0.27 -6.81 0.94
CA LYS A 142 1.07 -7.79 1.66
C LYS A 142 2.44 -7.21 2.08
N LEU A 143 3.06 -7.80 3.10
CA LEU A 143 4.46 -7.51 3.44
C LEU A 143 5.37 -7.87 2.25
N GLY A 144 6.43 -7.07 2.04
CA GLY A 144 7.34 -7.20 0.89
C GLY A 144 6.95 -6.37 -0.33
N ALA A 145 5.69 -5.93 -0.46
CA ALA A 145 5.29 -5.07 -1.57
C ALA A 145 5.92 -3.68 -1.44
N VAL A 146 6.46 -3.16 -2.54
CA VAL A 146 7.05 -1.82 -2.57
C VAL A 146 5.94 -0.81 -2.80
N VAL A 147 5.69 -0.01 -1.77
CA VAL A 147 4.67 1.05 -1.73
C VAL A 147 5.28 2.37 -1.25
N PRO A 148 4.62 3.51 -1.50
CA PRO A 148 5.03 4.80 -0.95
C PRO A 148 5.19 4.77 0.57
N ILE A 149 6.10 5.58 1.11
CA ILE A 149 6.44 5.56 2.54
C ILE A 149 5.22 5.79 3.44
N LYS A 150 4.34 6.74 3.09
CA LYS A 150 3.08 6.91 3.84
C LYS A 150 2.25 5.63 3.85
N SER A 151 2.06 4.99 2.70
CA SER A 151 1.27 3.76 2.57
C SER A 151 1.92 2.59 3.32
N MET A 152 3.26 2.49 3.32
CA MET A 152 4.02 1.52 4.11
C MET A 152 3.77 1.70 5.61
N ALA A 153 3.85 2.94 6.11
CA ALA A 153 3.61 3.22 7.52
C ALA A 153 2.18 2.83 7.93
N LEU A 154 1.18 3.16 7.11
CA LEU A 154 -0.22 2.78 7.36
C LEU A 154 -0.43 1.26 7.31
N ARG A 155 0.27 0.56 6.41
CA ARG A 155 0.31 -0.90 6.37
C ARG A 155 0.83 -1.47 7.69
N ARG A 156 1.93 -0.92 8.22
CA ARG A 156 2.49 -1.34 9.53
C ARG A 156 1.53 -1.09 10.68
N PHE A 157 0.84 0.04 10.70
CA PHE A 157 -0.19 0.28 11.72
C PHE A 157 -1.31 -0.76 11.67
N ARG A 158 -1.79 -1.11 10.46
CA ARG A 158 -2.81 -2.15 10.28
C ARG A 158 -2.33 -3.51 10.81
N MET A 159 -1.12 -3.94 10.44
CA MET A 159 -0.57 -5.24 10.83
C MET A 159 -0.23 -5.34 12.33
N GLU A 160 0.38 -4.29 12.90
CA GLU A 160 0.92 -4.34 14.26
C GLU A 160 -0.08 -3.83 15.31
N VAL A 161 -1.11 -3.06 14.93
CA VAL A 161 -2.12 -2.52 15.85
C VAL A 161 -3.53 -2.98 15.49
N GLY A 162 -3.90 -2.89 14.20
CA GLY A 162 -5.26 -3.22 13.76
C GLY A 162 -5.58 -4.72 13.88
N GLU A 163 -4.77 -5.57 13.26
CA GLU A 163 -4.98 -7.03 13.26
C GLU A 163 -4.93 -7.67 14.66
N PRO A 164 -4.03 -7.27 15.59
CA PRO A 164 -4.02 -7.84 16.94
C PRO A 164 -5.21 -7.44 17.82
N LEU A 165 -5.94 -6.38 17.46
CA LEU A 165 -7.10 -5.88 18.22
C LEU A 165 -8.44 -6.38 17.67
N LEU A 166 -8.44 -7.08 16.52
CA LEU A 166 -9.62 -7.67 15.86
C LEU A 166 -9.70 -9.17 16.14
#